data_AF-A0ABD4RXN8-F1
#
_entry.id   AF-A0ABD4RXN8-F1
#
_cell.length_a   1.000
_cell.length_b   1.000
_cell.length_c   1.000
_cell.angle_alpha   90.00
_cell.angle_beta   90.00
_cell.angle_gamma   90.00
#
_symmetry.space_group_name_H-M   'P 1'
#
loop_
_entity.id
_entity.type
_entity.pdbx_description
1 polymer ?
#
loop_
_entity_poly.entity_id
_entity_poly.type
_entity_poly.pdbx_seq_one_letter_code
_entity_poly.pdbx_strand_id
1 'polypeptide(L)'
;MSKLESTTEKIEVKWYGYVALILGALFFSGIFKDAPGALKVLDFNNVLGNFGSLGTVNDGVGTLAANFRGDGGTGPRDGWLYALTLIPSVMFALGIVRVIDHLDGMKAAQKLLSPLLKPLLGLPGFAGLTLIASLQSTDAAASMTKELKDDGYIDEKQKAVFCAFQFSGASAITNFFASGAALFPFIGDVPIFIPLALILIMKFVGANLLRLYLNKFEKEEA
;
A
#
# COMPACT_ATOMS: atom_id res chain seq x y z
N MET A 1 14.31 12.98 28.03
CA MET A 1 15.25 12.10 28.76
C MET A 1 14.71 11.87 30.17
N SER A 2 13.61 11.10 30.33
CA SER A 2 12.89 10.97 31.61
C SER A 2 12.41 9.53 31.89
N LYS A 3 13.23 8.52 31.56
CA LYS A 3 12.96 7.10 31.86
C LYS A 3 13.91 6.49 32.89
N LEU A 4 14.69 7.32 33.57
CA LEU A 4 15.68 6.92 34.57
C LEU A 4 15.42 7.64 35.91
N GLU A 5 14.15 7.82 36.29
CA GLU A 5 13.84 8.09 37.68
C GLU A 5 13.55 6.75 38.36
N SER A 6 14.46 6.40 39.28
CA SER A 6 14.34 5.23 40.15
C SER A 6 13.13 5.39 41.06
N THR A 7 12.01 4.84 40.64
CA THR A 7 10.96 4.43 41.57
C THR A 7 11.11 2.92 41.75
N THR A 8 11.33 2.52 42.99
CA THR A 8 11.38 1.14 43.47
C THR A 8 9.97 0.51 43.41
N GLU A 9 9.26 0.66 42.29
CA GLU A 9 8.05 -0.11 42.03
C GLU A 9 8.46 -1.57 41.79
N LYS A 10 7.80 -2.50 42.48
CA LYS A 10 7.91 -3.92 42.13
C LYS A 10 7.44 -4.08 40.69
N ILE A 11 8.38 -4.33 39.78
CA ILE A 11 8.07 -4.59 38.37
C ILE A 11 7.34 -5.95 38.32
N GLU A 12 6.02 -5.91 38.29
CA GLU A 12 5.20 -7.12 38.12
C GLU A 12 5.25 -7.55 36.65
N VAL A 13 5.91 -8.67 36.38
CA VAL A 13 6.01 -9.26 35.04
C VAL A 13 5.13 -10.50 34.96
N LYS A 14 4.25 -10.54 33.96
CA LYS A 14 3.44 -11.72 33.66
C LYS A 14 4.32 -12.87 33.16
N TRP A 15 3.96 -14.12 33.45
CA TRP A 15 4.78 -15.30 33.10
C TRP A 15 5.17 -15.37 31.62
N TYR A 16 4.25 -15.01 30.71
CA TYR A 16 4.51 -15.00 29.27
C TYR A 16 5.50 -13.92 28.85
N GLY A 17 5.72 -12.88 29.67
CA GLY A 17 6.75 -11.87 29.44
C GLY A 17 8.15 -12.47 29.55
N TYR A 18 8.38 -13.35 30.51
CA TYR A 18 9.65 -14.09 30.62
C TYR A 18 9.85 -15.06 29.44
N VAL A 19 8.78 -15.73 29.00
CA VAL A 19 8.84 -16.62 27.82
C VAL A 19 9.14 -15.82 26.55
N ALA A 20 8.46 -14.70 26.33
CA ALA A 20 8.72 -13.81 25.20
C ALA A 20 10.15 -13.26 25.22
N LEU A 21 10.68 -12.93 26.40
CA LEU A 21 12.06 -12.48 26.56
C LEU A 21 13.06 -13.57 26.17
N ILE A 22 12.85 -14.81 26.61
CA ILE A 22 13.71 -15.95 26.24
C ILE A 22 13.62 -16.21 24.73
N LEU A 23 12.42 -16.24 24.16
CA LEU A 23 12.24 -16.43 22.72
C LEU A 23 12.88 -15.29 21.90
N GLY A 24 12.76 -14.04 22.36
CA GLY A 24 13.43 -12.90 21.76
C GLY A 24 14.95 -13.00 21.85
N ALA A 25 15.49 -13.39 23.01
CA ALA A 25 16.93 -13.61 23.18
C ALA A 25 17.44 -14.70 22.25
N LEU A 26 16.71 -15.82 22.12
CA LEU A 26 17.02 -16.88 21.18
C LEU A 26 16.95 -16.41 19.73
N PHE A 27 15.95 -15.61 19.37
CA PHE A 27 15.77 -15.07 18.01
C PHE A 27 16.94 -14.18 17.55
N PHE A 28 17.47 -13.36 18.45
CA PHE A 28 18.62 -12.49 18.15
C PHE A 28 19.98 -13.15 18.40
N SER A 29 20.02 -14.32 19.05
CA SER A 29 21.28 -14.98 19.44
C SER A 29 22.09 -15.56 18.27
N GLY A 30 21.45 -15.86 17.14
CA GLY A 30 22.09 -16.55 16.02
C GLY A 30 22.20 -18.07 16.17
N ILE A 31 21.73 -18.66 17.28
CA ILE A 31 21.75 -20.12 17.52
C ILE A 31 21.03 -20.91 16.42
N PHE A 32 20.00 -20.33 15.81
CA PHE A 32 19.18 -20.97 14.78
C PHE A 32 19.60 -20.62 13.35
N LYS A 33 20.75 -19.94 13.14
CA LYS A 33 21.22 -19.53 11.82
C LYS A 33 21.30 -20.70 10.83
N ASP A 34 21.90 -21.81 11.25
CA ASP A 34 22.09 -23.01 10.41
C ASP A 34 21.02 -24.08 10.64
N ALA A 35 19.92 -23.75 11.33
CA ALA A 35 18.87 -24.70 11.63
C ALA A 35 18.18 -25.22 10.34
N PRO A 36 17.78 -26.50 10.27
CA PRO A 36 17.11 -27.04 9.09
C PRO A 36 15.63 -26.63 9.02
N GLY A 37 15.14 -26.42 7.80
CA GLY A 37 13.72 -26.23 7.51
C GLY A 37 13.08 -25.03 8.20
N ALA A 38 11.88 -25.23 8.76
CA ALA A 38 11.06 -24.17 9.35
C ALA A 38 11.68 -23.49 10.58
N LEU A 39 12.66 -24.14 11.24
CA LEU A 39 13.36 -23.57 12.40
C LEU A 39 14.18 -22.32 12.04
N LYS A 40 14.48 -22.08 10.76
CA LYS A 40 15.13 -20.84 10.30
C LYS A 40 14.32 -19.57 10.59
N VAL A 41 13.00 -19.68 10.73
CA VAL A 41 12.12 -18.54 11.08
C VAL A 41 12.41 -18.04 12.49
N LEU A 42 13.04 -18.86 13.34
CA LEU A 42 13.47 -18.47 14.68
C LEU A 42 14.82 -17.74 14.70
N ASP A 43 15.42 -17.43 13.55
CA ASP A 43 16.66 -16.64 13.47
C ASP A 43 16.42 -15.29 12.80
N PHE A 44 16.91 -14.22 13.44
CA PHE A 44 16.75 -12.85 12.93
C PHE A 44 17.35 -12.65 11.53
N ASN A 45 18.56 -13.16 11.25
CA ASN A 45 19.22 -12.91 9.97
C ASN A 45 18.56 -13.68 8.83
N ASN A 46 18.11 -14.90 9.09
CA ASN A 46 17.34 -15.69 8.14
C ASN A 46 16.01 -15.02 7.79
N VAL A 47 15.29 -14.49 8.79
CA VAL A 47 14.05 -13.73 8.56
C VAL A 47 14.33 -12.39 7.87
N LEU A 48 15.43 -11.73 8.21
CA LEU A 48 15.87 -10.47 7.59
C LEU A 48 16.15 -10.63 6.09
N GLY A 49 16.58 -11.83 5.68
CA GLY A 49 16.79 -12.20 4.29
C GLY A 49 17.98 -11.48 3.66
N ASN A 50 17.97 -11.37 2.33
CA ASN A 50 19.06 -10.82 1.54
C ASN A 50 18.55 -9.91 0.43
N PHE A 51 19.39 -8.96 0.01
CA PHE A 51 19.15 -8.19 -1.21
C PHE A 51 19.27 -9.09 -2.44
N GLY A 52 18.57 -8.72 -3.52
CA GLY A 52 18.71 -9.38 -4.81
C GLY A 52 20.11 -9.18 -5.39
N SER A 53 20.57 -10.18 -6.16
CA SER A 53 21.82 -10.07 -6.91
C SER A 53 21.55 -9.39 -8.25
N LEU A 54 22.46 -8.51 -8.68
CA LEU A 54 22.39 -7.92 -10.03
C LEU A 54 22.81 -8.91 -11.13
N GLY A 55 23.29 -10.10 -10.74
CA GLY A 55 23.86 -11.08 -11.64
C GLY A 55 25.28 -10.70 -12.07
N THR A 56 25.90 -11.56 -12.87
CA THR A 56 27.24 -11.35 -13.45
C THR A 56 27.17 -11.55 -14.95
N VAL A 57 27.92 -10.73 -15.70
CA VAL A 57 28.15 -10.91 -17.13
C VAL A 57 29.59 -11.29 -17.32
N ASN A 58 29.85 -12.52 -17.75
CA ASN A 58 31.19 -12.95 -18.19
C ASN A 58 31.09 -13.42 -19.65
N ASP A 59 31.97 -12.93 -20.52
CA ASP A 59 32.14 -13.34 -21.92
C ASP A 59 30.83 -13.48 -22.73
N GLY A 60 29.91 -12.54 -22.55
CA GLY A 60 28.63 -12.50 -23.29
C GLY A 60 27.59 -13.52 -22.81
N VAL A 61 27.88 -14.28 -21.74
CA VAL A 61 26.95 -15.23 -21.12
C VAL A 61 26.71 -14.80 -19.67
N GLY A 62 25.51 -14.31 -19.41
CA GLY A 62 25.10 -13.85 -18.08
C GLY A 62 23.71 -13.25 -18.10
N THR A 63 23.03 -13.29 -16.95
CA THR A 63 21.74 -12.63 -16.73
C THR A 63 21.99 -11.44 -15.82
N LEU A 64 21.86 -10.22 -16.35
CA LEU A 64 21.76 -9.01 -15.54
C LEU A 64 20.33 -8.86 -15.07
N ALA A 65 20.15 -8.48 -13.80
CA ALA A 65 18.84 -8.12 -13.29
C ALA A 65 18.26 -6.93 -14.09
N ALA A 66 16.96 -6.96 -14.34
CA ALA A 66 16.28 -5.93 -15.12
C ALA A 66 16.20 -4.56 -14.43
N ASN A 67 16.43 -4.50 -13.12
CA ASN A 67 16.36 -3.28 -12.32
C ASN A 67 17.26 -3.38 -11.07
N PHE A 68 17.35 -2.27 -10.33
CA PHE A 68 18.23 -2.14 -9.17
C PHE A 68 17.87 -3.04 -7.97
N ARG A 69 16.65 -3.61 -7.92
CA ARG A 69 16.26 -4.53 -6.84
C ARG A 69 17.06 -5.83 -6.88
N GLY A 70 17.54 -6.21 -8.06
CA GLY A 70 18.21 -7.50 -8.29
C GLY A 70 17.22 -8.67 -8.31
N ASP A 71 17.75 -9.86 -8.61
CA ASP A 71 16.98 -11.11 -8.63
C ASP A 71 17.28 -11.98 -7.41
N GLY A 72 16.30 -12.76 -6.96
CA GLY A 72 16.46 -13.72 -5.85
C GLY A 72 16.53 -13.11 -4.45
N GLY A 73 16.16 -11.83 -4.28
CA GLY A 73 16.04 -11.18 -2.98
C GLY A 73 14.95 -11.81 -2.11
N THR A 74 15.12 -11.76 -0.78
CA THR A 74 14.16 -12.31 0.18
C THR A 74 14.06 -11.46 1.45
N GLY A 75 12.94 -11.57 2.15
CA GLY A 75 12.72 -10.96 3.46
C GLY A 75 12.64 -9.42 3.42
N PRO A 76 12.72 -8.77 4.60
CA PRO A 76 12.67 -7.31 4.73
C PRO A 76 13.74 -6.56 3.92
N ARG A 77 14.92 -7.14 3.67
CA ARG A 77 15.95 -6.49 2.83
C ARG A 77 15.49 -6.30 1.38
N ASP A 78 14.92 -7.34 0.78
CA ASP A 78 14.35 -7.21 -0.56
C ASP A 78 13.13 -6.28 -0.57
N GLY A 79 12.28 -6.37 0.46
CA GLY A 79 11.17 -5.43 0.66
C GLY A 79 11.61 -3.97 0.75
N TRP A 80 12.77 -3.69 1.35
CA TRP A 80 13.34 -2.34 1.41
C TRP A 80 13.73 -1.82 0.01
N LEU A 81 14.42 -2.62 -0.80
CA LEU A 81 14.74 -2.23 -2.18
C LEU A 81 13.47 -2.04 -3.01
N TYR A 82 12.48 -2.91 -2.84
CA TYR A 82 11.16 -2.72 -3.46
C TYR A 82 10.53 -1.37 -3.05
N ALA A 83 10.55 -1.00 -1.78
CA ALA A 83 10.03 0.29 -1.32
C ALA A 83 10.76 1.48 -1.99
N LEU A 84 12.08 1.39 -2.16
CA LEU A 84 12.84 2.43 -2.88
C LEU A 84 12.40 2.56 -4.35
N THR A 85 11.89 1.49 -4.97
CA THR A 85 11.42 1.55 -6.37
C THR A 85 10.17 2.42 -6.51
N LEU A 86 9.40 2.58 -5.42
CA LEU A 86 8.14 3.32 -5.42
C LEU A 86 8.35 4.84 -5.32
N ILE A 87 9.48 5.28 -4.77
CA ILE A 87 9.76 6.71 -4.49
C ILE A 87 9.66 7.57 -5.77
N PRO A 88 10.33 7.24 -6.89
CA PRO A 88 10.29 8.10 -8.08
C PRO A 88 8.88 8.26 -8.64
N SER A 89 8.10 7.18 -8.68
CA SER A 89 6.73 7.21 -9.20
C SER A 89 5.81 8.09 -8.34
N VAL A 90 5.92 7.97 -7.01
CA VAL A 90 5.15 8.78 -6.07
C VAL A 90 5.55 10.26 -6.14
N MET A 91 6.85 10.56 -6.15
CA MET A 91 7.35 11.93 -6.28
C MET A 91 6.89 12.60 -7.57
N PHE A 92 6.95 11.87 -8.68
CA PHE A 92 6.49 12.38 -9.97
C PHE A 92 4.98 12.66 -9.97
N ALA A 93 4.17 11.76 -9.43
CA ALA A 93 2.72 11.95 -9.34
C ALA A 93 2.35 13.19 -8.51
N LEU A 94 2.95 13.37 -7.34
CA LEU A 94 2.74 14.56 -6.50
C LEU A 94 3.19 15.85 -7.23
N GLY A 95 4.32 15.80 -7.94
CA GLY A 95 4.78 16.91 -8.77
C GLY A 95 3.74 17.32 -9.83
N ILE A 96 3.15 16.35 -10.53
CA ILE A 96 2.09 16.60 -11.52
C ILE A 96 0.84 17.19 -10.85
N VAL A 97 0.43 16.70 -9.67
CA VAL A 97 -0.69 17.31 -8.92
C VAL A 97 -0.44 18.77 -8.62
N ARG A 98 0.77 19.12 -8.15
CA ARG A 98 1.13 20.51 -7.85
C ARG A 98 1.09 21.40 -9.09
N VAL A 99 1.53 20.90 -10.25
CA VAL A 99 1.40 21.63 -11.52
C VAL A 99 -0.07 21.83 -11.90
N ILE A 100 -0.90 20.80 -11.79
CA ILE A 100 -2.33 20.88 -12.12
C ILE A 100 -3.05 21.85 -11.18
N ASP A 101 -2.74 21.82 -9.89
CA ASP A 101 -3.29 22.74 -8.89
C ASP A 101 -2.91 24.19 -9.19
N HIS A 102 -1.62 24.44 -9.51
CA HIS A 102 -1.14 25.77 -9.89
C HIS A 102 -1.86 26.34 -11.13
N LEU A 103 -2.30 25.47 -12.05
CA LEU A 103 -3.02 25.83 -13.28
C LEU A 103 -4.55 25.82 -13.11
N ASP A 104 -5.06 25.91 -11.87
CA ASP A 104 -6.50 25.87 -11.54
C ASP A 104 -7.21 24.56 -11.93
N GLY A 105 -6.47 23.50 -12.25
CA GLY A 105 -7.03 22.21 -12.63
C GLY A 105 -7.84 21.55 -11.51
N MET A 106 -7.49 21.80 -10.25
CA MET A 106 -8.27 21.36 -9.10
C MET A 106 -9.66 22.01 -9.05
N LYS A 107 -9.77 23.30 -9.40
CA LYS A 107 -11.06 24.00 -9.51
C LYS A 107 -11.89 23.45 -10.67
N ALA A 108 -11.24 23.15 -11.80
CA ALA A 108 -11.90 22.50 -12.93
C ALA A 108 -12.43 21.11 -12.56
N ALA A 109 -11.63 20.29 -11.87
CA ALA A 109 -12.04 18.99 -11.36
C ALA A 109 -13.21 19.11 -10.39
N GLN A 110 -13.18 20.09 -9.47
CA GLN A 110 -14.30 20.37 -8.58
C GLN A 110 -15.59 20.67 -9.35
N LYS A 111 -15.54 21.52 -10.37
CA LYS A 111 -16.74 21.89 -11.14
C LYS A 111 -17.28 20.73 -11.97
N LEU A 112 -16.40 19.98 -12.63
CA LEU A 112 -16.79 18.93 -13.58
C LEU A 112 -17.16 17.62 -12.90
N LEU A 113 -16.43 17.23 -11.84
CA LEU A 113 -16.55 15.90 -11.24
C LEU A 113 -17.42 15.88 -9.98
N SER A 114 -17.69 17.02 -9.33
CA SER A 114 -18.58 17.05 -8.17
C SER A 114 -19.99 16.50 -8.44
N PRO A 115 -20.64 16.78 -9.59
CA PRO A 115 -21.96 16.22 -9.89
C PRO A 115 -21.98 14.69 -9.93
N LEU A 116 -20.83 14.06 -10.18
CA LEU A 116 -20.68 12.61 -10.25
C LEU A 116 -20.19 12.02 -8.91
N LEU A 117 -19.13 12.58 -8.33
CA LEU A 117 -18.46 11.99 -7.16
C LEU A 117 -19.23 12.21 -5.86
N LYS A 118 -19.93 13.35 -5.71
CA LYS A 118 -20.73 13.60 -4.50
C LYS A 118 -21.87 12.59 -4.33
N PRO A 119 -22.72 12.30 -5.34
CA PRO A 119 -23.76 11.29 -5.16
C PRO A 119 -23.16 9.88 -5.01
N LEU A 120 -22.19 9.52 -5.85
CA LEU A 120 -21.67 8.14 -5.90
C LEU A 120 -20.80 7.75 -4.71
N LEU A 121 -19.99 8.67 -4.19
CA LEU A 121 -19.00 8.36 -3.15
C LEU A 121 -19.05 9.34 -1.96
N GLY A 122 -19.79 10.45 -2.06
CA GLY A 122 -19.77 11.48 -1.03
C GLY A 122 -18.50 12.33 -1.04
N LEU A 123 -17.73 12.28 -2.13
CA LEU A 123 -16.46 12.98 -2.28
C LEU A 123 -16.63 14.25 -3.11
N PRO A 124 -15.89 15.33 -2.80
CA PRO A 124 -15.81 16.50 -3.66
C PRO A 124 -15.10 16.18 -4.98
N GLY A 125 -15.36 16.96 -6.03
CA GLY A 125 -14.72 16.81 -7.34
C GLY A 125 -13.19 16.95 -7.32
N PHE A 126 -12.62 17.63 -6.32
CA PHE A 126 -11.17 17.68 -6.07
C PHE A 126 -10.53 16.28 -5.99
N ALA A 127 -11.25 15.29 -5.44
CA ALA A 127 -10.76 13.90 -5.35
C ALA A 127 -10.65 13.21 -6.71
N GLY A 128 -11.24 13.77 -7.77
CA GLY A 128 -11.37 13.11 -9.07
C GLY A 128 -10.04 12.84 -9.78
N LEU A 129 -9.06 13.75 -9.69
CA LEU A 129 -7.73 13.48 -10.25
C LEU A 129 -7.05 12.30 -9.53
N THR A 130 -7.15 12.28 -8.21
CA THR A 130 -6.63 11.19 -7.37
C THR A 130 -7.36 9.87 -7.64
N LEU A 131 -8.66 9.92 -7.93
CA LEU A 131 -9.45 8.76 -8.30
C LEU A 131 -8.92 8.13 -9.59
N ILE A 132 -8.63 8.94 -10.60
CA ILE A 132 -8.05 8.48 -11.87
C ILE A 132 -6.68 7.85 -11.62
N ALA A 133 -5.81 8.54 -10.86
CA ALA A 133 -4.50 8.00 -10.49
C ALA A 133 -4.60 6.65 -9.75
N SER A 134 -5.62 6.49 -8.89
CA SER A 134 -5.84 5.25 -8.11
C SER A 134 -6.14 4.01 -8.94
N LEU A 135 -6.61 4.18 -10.19
CA LEU A 135 -6.82 3.06 -11.10
C LEU A 135 -5.50 2.52 -11.66
N GLN A 136 -4.43 3.32 -11.64
CA GLN A 136 -3.12 2.98 -12.20
C GLN A 136 -2.06 2.68 -11.14
N SER A 137 -2.07 3.42 -10.04
CA SER A 137 -1.10 3.28 -8.95
C SER A 137 -1.75 3.55 -7.61
N THR A 138 -1.75 2.54 -6.74
CA THR A 138 -2.28 2.66 -5.38
C THR A 138 -1.40 3.55 -4.52
N ASP A 139 -0.07 3.42 -4.65
CA ASP A 139 0.88 4.16 -3.81
C ASP A 139 0.83 5.66 -4.11
N ALA A 140 0.80 6.04 -5.39
CA ALA A 140 0.63 7.43 -5.80
C ALA A 140 -0.73 8.00 -5.36
N ALA A 141 -1.80 7.23 -5.48
CA ALA A 141 -3.12 7.69 -5.04
C ALA A 141 -3.20 7.88 -3.52
N ALA A 142 -2.56 7.00 -2.73
CA ALA A 142 -2.50 7.15 -1.28
C ALA A 142 -1.76 8.43 -0.87
N SER A 143 -0.62 8.74 -1.51
CA SER A 143 0.11 9.98 -1.24
C SER A 143 -0.68 11.23 -1.65
N MET A 144 -1.31 11.20 -2.83
CA MET A 144 -2.15 12.30 -3.32
C MET A 144 -3.38 12.49 -2.41
N THR A 145 -3.97 11.41 -1.90
CA THR A 145 -5.12 11.47 -0.97
C THR A 145 -4.74 12.12 0.35
N LYS A 146 -3.56 11.79 0.87
CA LYS A 146 -3.01 12.44 2.06
C LYS A 146 -2.83 13.94 1.81
N GLU A 147 -2.25 14.31 0.66
CA GLU A 147 -2.06 15.71 0.27
C GLU A 147 -3.39 16.47 0.15
N LEU A 148 -4.42 15.87 -0.45
CA LEU A 148 -5.77 16.47 -0.50
C LEU A 148 -6.33 16.77 0.89
N LYS A 149 -6.12 15.87 1.86
CA LYS A 149 -6.55 16.09 3.25
C LYS A 149 -5.70 17.15 3.94
N ASP A 150 -4.39 17.14 3.72
CA ASP A 150 -3.46 18.08 4.35
C ASP A 150 -3.68 19.51 3.82
N ASP A 151 -4.03 19.65 2.53
CA ASP A 151 -4.38 20.93 1.89
C ASP A 151 -5.85 21.36 2.15
N GLY A 152 -6.63 20.56 2.88
CA GLY A 152 -8.01 20.90 3.29
C GLY A 152 -9.08 20.71 2.22
N TYR A 153 -8.78 20.00 1.12
CA TYR A 153 -9.75 19.71 0.05
C TYR A 153 -10.77 18.62 0.44
N ILE A 154 -10.40 17.72 1.37
CA ILE A 154 -11.26 16.66 1.90
C ILE A 154 -11.15 16.58 3.42
N ASP A 155 -12.23 16.15 4.07
CA ASP A 155 -12.24 15.86 5.51
C ASP A 155 -11.79 14.42 5.82
N GLU A 156 -11.67 14.09 7.11
CA GLU A 156 -11.19 12.77 7.57
C GLU A 156 -12.13 11.63 7.18
N LYS A 157 -13.45 11.89 7.19
CA LYS A 157 -14.49 10.92 6.82
C LYS A 157 -14.47 10.64 5.32
N GLN A 158 -14.35 11.68 4.51
CA GLN A 158 -14.16 11.62 3.06
C GLN A 158 -12.87 10.87 2.73
N LYS A 159 -11.78 11.16 3.44
CA LYS A 159 -10.52 10.43 3.30
C LYS A 159 -10.71 8.94 3.57
N ALA A 160 -11.39 8.57 4.66
CA ALA A 160 -11.65 7.16 4.99
C ALA A 160 -12.48 6.46 3.90
N VAL A 161 -13.57 7.07 3.44
CA VAL A 161 -14.38 6.55 2.31
C VAL A 161 -13.55 6.41 1.04
N PHE A 162 -12.68 7.38 0.77
CA PHE A 162 -11.83 7.34 -0.41
C PHE A 162 -10.75 6.25 -0.31
N CYS A 163 -10.15 6.05 0.86
CA CYS A 163 -9.26 4.93 1.12
C CYS A 163 -9.97 3.59 0.90
N ALA A 164 -11.22 3.43 1.37
CA ALA A 164 -11.99 2.21 1.11
C ALA A 164 -12.22 1.97 -0.38
N PHE A 165 -12.51 3.02 -1.17
CA PHE A 165 -12.57 2.90 -2.63
C PHE A 165 -11.23 2.46 -3.23
N GLN A 166 -10.12 3.06 -2.79
CA GLN A 166 -8.80 2.79 -3.36
C GLN A 166 -8.34 1.37 -3.03
N PHE A 167 -8.41 0.95 -1.76
CA PHE A 167 -7.96 -0.37 -1.32
C PHE A 167 -8.82 -1.53 -1.83
N SER A 168 -10.13 -1.32 -2.03
CA SER A 168 -10.97 -2.36 -2.60
C SER A 168 -10.61 -2.57 -4.07
N GLY A 169 -9.98 -3.69 -4.41
CA GLY A 169 -9.79 -4.11 -5.79
C GLY A 169 -8.68 -3.43 -6.61
N ALA A 170 -7.84 -2.54 -6.04
CA ALA A 170 -6.74 -1.96 -6.81
C ALA A 170 -5.69 -2.99 -7.24
N SER A 171 -5.22 -3.86 -6.33
CA SER A 171 -4.31 -4.96 -6.71
C SER A 171 -4.95 -5.95 -7.67
N ALA A 172 -6.27 -6.14 -7.59
CA ALA A 172 -7.00 -6.99 -8.54
C ALA A 172 -6.96 -6.41 -9.95
N ILE A 173 -7.12 -5.09 -10.11
CA ILE A 173 -6.99 -4.39 -11.40
C ILE A 173 -5.56 -4.50 -11.94
N THR A 174 -4.54 -4.27 -11.11
CA THR A 174 -3.14 -4.40 -11.53
C THR A 174 -2.83 -5.82 -12.01
N ASN A 175 -3.24 -6.85 -11.25
CA ASN A 175 -3.05 -8.24 -11.64
C ASN A 175 -3.86 -8.60 -12.89
N PHE A 176 -5.07 -8.06 -13.03
CA PHE A 176 -5.92 -8.26 -14.20
C PHE A 176 -5.22 -7.84 -15.50
N PHE A 177 -4.59 -6.66 -15.50
CA PHE A 177 -3.86 -6.16 -16.66
C PHE A 177 -2.45 -6.76 -16.81
N ALA A 178 -1.77 -7.13 -15.72
CA ALA A 178 -0.41 -7.67 -15.78
C ALA A 178 -0.36 -9.13 -16.21
N SER A 179 -1.18 -10.01 -15.62
CA SER A 179 -1.13 -11.46 -15.84
C SER A 179 -2.50 -12.07 -16.17
N GLY A 180 -3.60 -11.45 -15.73
CA GLY A 180 -4.96 -11.89 -16.02
C GLY A 180 -5.26 -11.92 -17.52
N ALA A 181 -4.79 -10.92 -18.27
CA ALA A 181 -4.92 -10.82 -19.73
C ALA A 181 -4.43 -12.08 -20.46
N ALA A 182 -3.33 -12.69 -19.99
CA ALA A 182 -2.76 -13.89 -20.60
C ALA A 182 -3.59 -15.16 -20.37
N LEU A 183 -4.50 -15.15 -19.37
CA LEU A 183 -5.37 -16.28 -19.04
C LEU A 183 -6.69 -16.27 -19.83
N PHE A 184 -7.10 -15.11 -20.38
CA PHE A 184 -8.36 -14.99 -21.11
C PHE A 184 -8.52 -15.93 -22.32
N PRO A 185 -7.47 -16.24 -23.10
CA PRO A 185 -7.55 -17.26 -24.15
C PRO A 185 -7.92 -18.66 -23.65
N PHE A 186 -7.77 -18.95 -22.35
CA PHE A 186 -7.99 -20.26 -21.75
C PHE A 186 -9.27 -20.36 -20.91
N ILE A 187 -9.93 -19.24 -20.59
CA ILE A 187 -11.10 -19.18 -19.69
C ILE A 187 -12.44 -19.19 -20.47
N GLY A 188 -12.40 -19.30 -21.81
CA GLY A 188 -13.58 -19.37 -22.69
C GLY A 188 -14.08 -17.99 -23.14
N ASP A 189 -15.31 -17.91 -23.66
CA ASP A 189 -15.90 -16.72 -24.32
C ASP A 189 -16.25 -15.55 -23.36
N VAL A 190 -15.65 -15.47 -22.17
CA VAL A 190 -15.94 -14.38 -21.22
C VAL A 190 -15.26 -13.09 -21.71
N PRO A 191 -16.02 -12.03 -22.05
CA PRO A 191 -15.43 -10.76 -22.45
C PRO A 191 -14.60 -10.16 -21.31
N ILE A 192 -13.39 -9.70 -21.65
CA ILE A 192 -12.42 -9.07 -20.72
C ILE A 192 -13.07 -7.96 -19.89
N PHE A 193 -14.04 -7.25 -20.45
CA PHE A 193 -14.71 -6.16 -19.73
C PHE A 193 -15.55 -6.62 -18.53
N ILE A 194 -16.09 -7.85 -18.52
CA ILE A 194 -17.03 -8.29 -17.47
C ILE A 194 -16.36 -8.35 -16.09
N PRO A 195 -15.23 -9.07 -15.90
CA PRO A 195 -14.59 -9.12 -14.58
C PRO A 195 -14.03 -7.75 -14.15
N LEU A 196 -13.55 -6.94 -15.11
CA LEU A 196 -13.09 -5.59 -14.83
C LEU A 196 -14.23 -4.71 -14.30
N ALA A 197 -15.39 -4.75 -14.95
CA ALA A 197 -16.58 -4.03 -14.50
C ALA A 197 -17.02 -4.49 -13.11
N LEU A 198 -16.99 -5.80 -12.83
CA LEU A 198 -17.29 -6.34 -11.50
C LEU A 198 -16.33 -5.79 -10.43
N ILE A 199 -15.01 -5.79 -10.69
CA ILE A 199 -14.05 -5.23 -9.76
C ILE A 199 -14.35 -3.75 -9.49
N LEU A 200 -14.61 -2.96 -10.54
CA LEU A 200 -14.95 -1.55 -10.42
C LEU A 200 -16.22 -1.31 -9.59
N ILE A 201 -17.28 -2.08 -9.84
CA ILE A 201 -18.53 -2.02 -9.06
C ILE A 201 -18.25 -2.33 -7.59
N MET A 202 -17.46 -3.37 -7.29
CA MET A 202 -17.11 -3.72 -5.92
C MET A 202 -16.33 -2.61 -5.21
N LYS A 203 -15.56 -1.77 -5.93
CA LYS A 203 -14.92 -0.58 -5.34
C LYS A 203 -15.95 0.41 -4.80
N PHE A 204 -16.98 0.70 -5.61
CA PHE A 204 -18.08 1.59 -5.22
C PHE A 204 -18.88 1.01 -4.06
N VAL A 205 -19.14 -0.30 -4.06
CA VAL A 205 -19.83 -0.99 -2.97
C VAL A 205 -19.03 -0.86 -1.68
N GLY A 206 -17.74 -1.19 -1.69
CA GLY A 206 -16.87 -1.10 -0.50
C GLY A 206 -16.81 0.31 0.08
N ALA A 207 -16.66 1.32 -0.77
CA ALA A 207 -16.65 2.72 -0.36
C ALA A 207 -17.98 3.16 0.26
N ASN A 208 -19.10 2.79 -0.36
CA ASN A 208 -20.43 3.18 0.15
C ASN A 208 -20.82 2.41 1.43
N LEU A 209 -20.39 1.16 1.60
CA LEU A 209 -20.56 0.44 2.86
C LEU A 209 -19.85 1.17 4.01
N LEU A 210 -18.60 1.60 3.79
CA LEU A 210 -17.89 2.40 4.78
C LEU A 210 -18.58 3.75 5.01
N ARG A 211 -19.02 4.43 3.95
CA ARG A 211 -19.76 5.70 4.06
C ARG A 211 -21.03 5.55 4.92
N LEU A 212 -21.80 4.49 4.71
CA LEU A 212 -23.00 4.18 5.50
C LEU A 212 -22.65 3.88 6.97
N TYR A 213 -21.57 3.13 7.20
CA TYR A 213 -21.08 2.85 8.54
C TYR A 213 -20.68 4.13 9.28
N LEU A 214 -19.85 4.98 8.66
CA LEU A 214 -19.40 6.24 9.26
C LEU A 214 -20.58 7.19 9.50
N ASN A 215 -21.54 7.29 8.57
CA ASN A 215 -22.76 8.08 8.78
C ASN A 215 -23.60 7.61 9.97
N LYS A 216 -23.53 6.32 10.35
CA LYS A 216 -24.34 5.74 11.42
C LYS A 216 -23.66 5.83 12.79
N PHE A 217 -22.35 5.69 12.84
CA PHE A 217 -21.61 5.52 14.10
C PHE A 217 -20.70 6.70 14.44
N GLU A 218 -20.28 7.48 13.45
CA GLU A 218 -19.49 8.69 13.65
C GLU A 218 -20.45 9.88 13.70
N LYS A 219 -20.79 10.30 14.91
CA LYS A 219 -21.52 11.55 15.12
C LYS A 219 -20.56 12.69 14.76
N GLU A 220 -21.00 13.59 13.90
CA GLU A 220 -20.28 14.84 13.62
C GLU A 220 -19.96 15.51 14.96
N GLU A 221 -18.67 15.62 15.31
CA GLU A 221 -18.24 16.58 16.30
C GLU A 221 -18.54 17.95 15.72
N ALA A 222 -19.65 18.54 16.20
CA ALA A 222 -20.12 19.86 15.82
C ALA A 222 -19.25 20.97 16.41
#